data_AF-A0A550GMF6-F1
#
_entry.id   AF-A0A550GMF6-F1
#
_cell.length_a   1.000
_cell.length_b   1.000
_cell.length_c   1.000
_cell.angle_alpha   90.00
_cell.angle_beta   90.00
_cell.angle_gamma   90.00
#
_symmetry.space_group_name_H-M   'P 1'
#
loop_
_entity.id
_entity.type
_entity.pdbx_description
1 polymer ?
#
loop_
_entity_poly.entity_id
_entity_poly.type
_entity_poly.pdbx_seq_one_letter_code
_entity_poly.pdbx_strand_id
1 'polypeptide(L)'
;MVEKNLDFRSDTVTLPTPEMIEAAASAPLGDDVYGEDPSVNELERLAAEMLVKEAGLFVTSGTMGNAVAVLAHTQRGDEIILEERSH
;
A
#
# COMPACT_ATOMS: atom_id res chain seq x y z
N MET A 1 28.37 -5.79 -15.77
CA MET A 1 27.88 -4.39 -15.79
C MET A 1 26.49 -4.47 -16.40
N VAL A 2 25.44 -4.29 -15.60
CA VAL A 2 24.07 -4.29 -16.13
C VAL A 2 23.91 -2.98 -16.91
N GLU A 3 23.61 -3.07 -18.20
CA GLU A 3 23.21 -1.93 -19.03
C GLU A 3 22.12 -1.17 -18.28
N LYS A 4 22.32 0.13 -18.04
CA LYS A 4 21.34 0.99 -17.38
C LYS A 4 20.20 1.24 -18.38
N ASN A 5 19.29 0.27 -18.45
CA ASN A 5 18.14 0.31 -19.34
C ASN A 5 17.25 1.47 -18.88
N LEU A 6 17.09 2.48 -19.74
CA LEU A 6 16.22 3.62 -19.46
C LEU A 6 14.77 3.18 -19.70
N ASP A 7 14.15 2.65 -18.66
CA ASP A 7 12.78 2.12 -18.70
C ASP A 7 11.76 3.22 -18.37
N PHE A 8 11.00 3.65 -19.38
CA PHE A 8 9.99 4.71 -19.28
C PHE A 8 8.54 4.19 -19.34
N ARG A 9 8.33 2.88 -19.15
CA ARG A 9 6.99 2.29 -19.27
C ARG A 9 6.06 2.72 -18.14
N SER A 10 6.59 2.84 -16.92
CA SER A 10 5.85 3.16 -15.70
C SER A 10 6.83 3.45 -14.56
N ASP A 11 6.40 4.17 -13.53
CA ASP A 11 7.13 4.30 -12.26
C ASP A 11 7.09 3.00 -11.40
N THR A 12 6.14 2.11 -11.69
CA THR A 12 6.03 0.78 -11.05
C THR A 12 7.18 -0.18 -11.35
N VAL A 13 8.09 0.17 -12.28
CA VAL A 13 9.30 -0.62 -12.58
C VAL A 13 10.46 -0.34 -11.62
N THR A 14 10.25 0.55 -10.64
CA THR A 14 11.23 0.87 -9.60
C THR A 14 11.71 -0.39 -8.87
N LEU A 15 13.01 -0.44 -8.59
CA LEU A 15 13.63 -1.49 -7.78
C LEU A 15 13.94 -0.94 -6.39
N PRO A 16 13.87 -1.77 -5.33
CA PRO A 16 14.19 -1.32 -3.98
C PRO A 16 15.65 -0.87 -3.89
N THR A 17 15.90 0.20 -3.14
CA THR A 17 17.26 0.66 -2.85
C THR A 17 17.96 -0.31 -1.90
N PRO A 18 19.30 -0.27 -1.78
CA PRO A 18 20.01 -1.08 -0.80
C PRO A 18 19.52 -0.90 0.63
N GLU A 19 19.20 0.34 1.02
CA GLU A 19 18.62 0.66 2.34
C GLU A 19 17.24 0.04 2.53
N MET A 20 16.37 0.05 1.51
CA MET A 20 15.06 -0.61 1.58
C MET A 20 15.21 -2.12 1.74
N ILE A 21 16.19 -2.74 1.06
CA ILE A 21 16.46 -4.18 1.18
C ILE A 21 16.94 -4.51 2.61
N GLU A 22 17.85 -3.71 3.17
CA GLU A 22 18.34 -3.90 4.53
C GLU A 22 17.24 -3.71 5.58
N ALA A 23 16.42 -2.66 5.44
CA ALA A 23 15.28 -2.41 6.31
C ALA A 23 14.27 -3.56 6.25
N ALA A 24 13.91 -4.05 5.07
CA ALA A 24 13.00 -5.18 4.91
C ALA A 24 13.58 -6.48 5.49
N ALA A 25 14.88 -6.72 5.31
CA ALA A 25 15.54 -7.94 5.80
C ALA A 25 15.70 -7.97 7.32
N SER A 26 15.75 -6.81 7.97
CA SER A 26 15.93 -6.66 9.42
C SER A 26 14.64 -6.27 10.17
N ALA A 27 13.53 -6.09 9.45
CA ALA A 27 12.26 -5.68 10.02
C ALA A 27 11.77 -6.68 11.09
N PRO A 28 11.28 -6.21 12.25
CA PRO A 28 10.57 -7.08 13.19
C PRO A 28 9.27 -7.55 12.54
N LEU A 29 9.04 -8.86 12.56
CA LEU A 29 7.85 -9.49 11.96
C LEU A 29 6.95 -10.09 13.04
N GLY A 30 5.68 -10.22 12.71
CA GLY A 30 4.67 -10.91 13.51
C GLY A 30 3.56 -11.49 12.65
N ASP A 31 2.49 -11.96 13.29
CA ASP A 31 1.29 -12.41 12.57
C ASP A 31 0.30 -11.25 12.45
N ASP A 32 0.20 -10.69 11.24
CA ASP A 32 -0.67 -9.56 10.93
C ASP A 32 -2.17 -9.88 11.10
N VAL A 33 -2.59 -11.15 10.91
CA VAL A 33 -3.99 -11.54 11.12
C VAL A 33 -4.41 -11.36 12.58
N TYR A 34 -3.45 -11.52 13.51
CA TYR A 34 -3.64 -11.26 14.93
C TYR A 34 -3.27 -9.83 15.35
N GLY A 35 -2.80 -8.98 14.42
CA GLY A 35 -2.34 -7.62 14.70
C GLY A 35 -1.00 -7.55 15.42
N GLU A 36 -0.20 -8.62 15.34
CA GLU A 36 1.04 -8.75 16.10
C GLU A 36 2.29 -8.37 15.29
N ASP A 37 2.16 -7.97 14.02
CA ASP A 37 3.29 -7.51 13.20
C ASP A 37 3.67 -6.05 13.55
N PRO A 38 4.82 -5.80 14.19
CA PRO A 38 5.17 -4.45 14.62
C PRO A 38 5.48 -3.50 13.46
N SER A 39 5.98 -4.04 12.33
CA SER A 39 6.35 -3.23 11.17
C SER A 39 5.11 -2.76 10.41
N VAL A 40 4.11 -3.63 10.27
CA VAL A 40 2.81 -3.25 9.67
C VAL A 40 2.11 -2.21 10.54
N ASN A 41 2.02 -2.45 11.85
CA ASN A 41 1.39 -1.53 12.80
C ASN A 41 2.02 -0.13 12.75
N GLU A 42 3.35 -0.05 12.68
CA GLU A 42 4.06 1.24 12.59
C GLU A 42 3.81 1.93 11.24
N LEU A 43 3.81 1.20 10.13
CA LEU A 43 3.49 1.74 8.81
C LEU A 43 2.08 2.34 8.77
N GLU A 44 1.09 1.63 9.30
CA GLU A 44 -0.30 2.07 9.34
C GLU A 44 -0.49 3.29 10.24
N ARG A 45 0.13 3.30 11.43
CA ARG A 45 0.13 4.44 12.35
C ARG A 45 0.74 5.67 11.69
N LEU A 46 1.90 5.53 11.07
CA LEU A 46 2.57 6.62 10.36
C LEU A 46 1.70 7.17 9.22
N ALA A 47 1.11 6.30 8.41
CA ALA A 47 0.23 6.71 7.32
C ALA A 47 -1.02 7.46 7.83
N ALA A 48 -1.64 6.98 8.91
CA ALA A 48 -2.78 7.62 9.54
C ALA A 48 -2.42 9.03 10.07
N GLU A 49 -1.28 9.17 10.74
CA GLU A 49 -0.78 10.46 11.23
C GLU A 49 -0.48 11.43 10.10
N MET A 50 0.20 10.98 9.05
CA MET A 50 0.54 11.80 7.89
C MET A 50 -0.70 12.35 7.18
N LEU A 51 -1.79 11.57 7.13
CA LEU A 51 -3.03 11.93 6.44
C LEU A 51 -4.10 12.52 7.38
N VAL A 52 -3.78 12.69 8.67
CA VAL A 52 -4.71 13.18 9.70
C VAL A 52 -5.99 12.33 9.72
N LYS A 53 -5.81 11.01 9.82
CA LYS A 53 -6.87 10.00 9.93
C LYS A 53 -6.73 9.20 11.22
N GLU A 54 -7.81 8.54 11.61
CA GLU A 54 -7.87 7.75 12.84
C GLU A 54 -7.12 6.42 12.71
N ALA A 55 -7.06 5.85 11.51
CA ALA A 55 -6.43 4.56 11.24
C ALA A 55 -5.90 4.45 9.80
N GLY A 56 -4.96 3.54 9.60
CA GLY A 56 -4.47 3.09 8.30
C GLY A 56 -4.71 1.58 8.13
N LEU A 57 -4.61 1.08 6.90
CA LEU A 57 -4.66 -0.35 6.60
C LEU A 57 -3.68 -0.66 5.46
N PHE A 58 -2.73 -1.55 5.71
CA PHE A 58 -1.80 -2.03 4.70
C PHE A 58 -2.48 -3.06 3.79
N VAL A 59 -2.31 -2.90 2.49
CA VAL A 59 -2.88 -3.79 1.46
C VAL A 59 -1.85 -4.07 0.38
N THR A 60 -2.01 -5.19 -0.32
CA THR A 60 -1.00 -5.69 -1.27
C THR A 60 -0.94 -4.92 -2.59
N SER A 61 -1.93 -4.07 -2.88
CA SER A 61 -1.95 -3.25 -4.10
C SER A 61 -2.92 -2.07 -3.98
N GLY A 62 -2.72 -1.05 -4.81
CA GLY A 62 -3.69 0.05 -4.95
C GLY A 62 -5.08 -0.42 -5.39
N THR A 63 -5.15 -1.43 -6.27
CA THR A 63 -6.42 -2.05 -6.69
C THR A 63 -7.17 -2.66 -5.52
N MET A 64 -6.48 -3.38 -4.63
CA MET A 64 -7.08 -3.92 -3.41
C MET A 64 -7.54 -2.80 -2.48
N GLY A 65 -6.73 -1.74 -2.32
CA GLY A 65 -7.09 -0.56 -1.52
C GLY A 65 -8.39 0.09 -1.98
N ASN A 66 -8.54 0.32 -3.29
CA ASN A 66 -9.78 0.86 -3.85
C ASN A 66 -10.95 -0.13 -3.69
N ALA A 67 -10.74 -1.41 -3.92
CA ALA A 67 -11.79 -2.41 -3.80
C ALA A 67 -12.34 -2.53 -2.37
N VAL A 68 -11.48 -2.58 -1.36
CA VAL A 68 -11.92 -2.64 0.04
C VAL A 68 -12.58 -1.34 0.48
N ALA A 69 -12.10 -0.18 -0.01
CA ALA A 69 -12.74 1.12 0.25
C ALA A 69 -14.17 1.17 -0.32
N VAL A 70 -14.36 0.71 -1.56
CA VAL A 70 -15.69 0.59 -2.20
C VAL A 70 -16.59 -0.32 -1.37
N LEU A 71 -16.12 -1.50 -1.00
CA LEU A 71 -16.90 -2.45 -0.20
C LEU A 71 -17.24 -1.93 1.20
N ALA A 72 -16.35 -1.15 1.82
CA ALA A 72 -16.59 -0.55 3.13
C ALA A 72 -17.58 0.64 3.08
N HIS A 73 -17.61 1.37 1.96
CA HIS A 73 -18.47 2.54 1.77
C HIS A 73 -19.84 2.26 1.14
N THR A 74 -20.07 1.07 0.60
CA THR A 74 -21.27 0.76 -0.19
C THR A 74 -21.94 -0.54 0.22
N GLN A 75 -23.21 -0.68 -0.15
CA GLN A 75 -23.97 -1.92 -0.12
C GLN A 75 -24.38 -2.34 -1.52
N ARG A 76 -24.90 -3.58 -1.62
CA ARG A 76 -25.42 -4.10 -2.87
C ARG A 76 -26.57 -3.22 -3.39
N GLY A 77 -26.35 -2.59 -4.55
CA GLY A 77 -27.32 -1.74 -5.22
C GLY A 77 -27.04 -0.25 -5.10
N ASP A 78 -26.03 0.14 -4.30
CA ASP A 78 -25.55 1.52 -4.28
C ASP A 78 -24.78 1.86 -5.56
N GLU A 79 -24.66 3.17 -5.81
CA GLU A 79 -23.94 3.72 -6.95
C GLU A 79 -22.74 4.55 -6.47
N ILE A 80 -21.66 4.54 -7.26
CA ILE A 80 -20.47 5.36 -7.02
C ILE A 80 -20.30 6.29 -8.22
N ILE A 81 -20.27 7.59 -7.95
CA ILE A 81 -19.93 8.61 -8.95
C ILE A 81 -18.40 8.70 -9.04
N LEU A 82 -17.86 8.49 -10.23
CA LEU A 82 -16.44 8.49 -10.54
C LEU A 82 -16.19 9.07 -11.94
N GLU A 83 -14.95 9.42 -12.24
CA GLU A 83 -14.55 9.99 -13.53
C GLU A 83 -14.40 8.89 -14.59
N GLU A 84 -14.68 9.18 -15.86
CA GLU A 84 -14.74 8.18 -16.96
C GLU A 84 -13.42 7.40 -17.14
N ARG A 85 -12.29 8.02 -16.82
CA ARG A 85 -10.93 7.49 -16.98
C ARG A 85 -10.22 7.33 -15.64
N SER A 86 -10.95 7.27 -14.52
CA SER A 86 -10.36 6.86 -13.26
C SER A 86 -9.71 5.49 -13.41
N HIS A 87 -8.67 5.22 -12.61
CA HIS A 87 -7.98 3.93 -12.59
C HIS A 87 -8.94 2.75 -12.39
#